data_AF-A0A0N5AV34-F1
#
_entry.id   AF-A0A0N5AV34-F1
#
_cell.length_a   1.000
_cell.length_b   1.000
_cell.length_c   1.000
_cell.angle_alpha   90.00
_cell.angle_beta   90.00
_cell.angle_gamma   90.00
#
_symmetry.space_group_name_H-M   'P 1'
#
loop_
_entity.id
_entity.type
_entity.pdbx_description
1 polymer ?
#
loop_
_entity_poly.entity_id
_entity_poly.type
_entity_poly.pdbx_seq_one_letter_code
_entity_poly.pdbx_strand_id
1 'polypeptide(L)'
;MANDEEEEGRGGGDLNIESLVEKFRNPVITASLYDDLDKAIDYSCILTSDCANECNRCPLCLSSKKQLVDVLTGRKQGNGECSALVNCASDCIKRSKSDLPQINFCLRRICAYNCFDGSCYKCSAFITRIFNQACVTGNLKAVHNFEGHCYDLFKEIVYAKFKSEFVQNGKQPSIGVRPR
;
A
#
# COMPACT_ATOMS: atom_id res chain seq x y z
N MET A 1 34.20 -32.36 21.34
CA MET A 1 34.06 -32.57 19.89
C MET A 1 32.55 -32.57 19.64
N ALA A 2 31.87 -31.42 19.44
CA ALA A 2 32.03 -30.39 18.40
C ALA A 2 31.99 -31.05 17.00
N ASN A 3 31.08 -30.77 16.06
CA ASN A 3 30.35 -29.54 15.68
C ASN A 3 28.90 -29.90 15.26
N ASP A 4 27.84 -29.11 15.48
CA ASP A 4 27.46 -27.84 14.82
C ASP A 4 27.61 -27.86 13.29
N GLU A 5 26.49 -27.96 12.56
CA GLU A 5 26.18 -27.06 11.43
C GLU A 5 24.66 -26.84 11.39
N GLU A 6 24.30 -25.59 11.68
CA GLU A 6 23.03 -24.94 11.39
C GLU A 6 22.83 -24.84 9.87
N GLU A 7 21.58 -24.88 9.40
CA GLU A 7 21.18 -23.92 8.37
C GLU A 7 19.73 -23.45 8.60
N GLU A 8 19.65 -22.14 8.82
CA GLU A 8 18.47 -21.32 9.05
C GLU A 8 17.63 -21.13 7.77
N GLY A 9 16.36 -20.76 7.98
CA GLY A 9 15.83 -19.59 7.29
C GLY A 9 14.91 -19.84 6.09
N ARG A 10 13.61 -19.61 6.32
CA ARG A 10 12.80 -18.63 5.54
C ARG A 10 11.39 -18.52 6.13
N GLY A 11 11.30 -17.88 7.29
CA GLY A 11 10.10 -17.15 7.71
C GLY A 11 10.25 -15.70 7.28
N GLY A 12 10.19 -15.43 5.97
CA GLY A 12 10.16 -14.08 5.42
C GLY A 12 8.77 -13.82 4.87
N GLY A 13 8.15 -12.71 5.26
CA GLY A 13 6.85 -12.27 4.73
C GLY A 13 6.94 -11.97 3.23
N ASP A 14 6.90 -13.02 2.41
CA ASP A 14 6.83 -12.90 0.97
C ASP A 14 5.40 -12.53 0.59
N LEU A 15 5.24 -11.42 -0.14
CA LEU A 15 4.07 -11.17 -0.97
C LEU A 15 3.78 -12.46 -1.74
N ASN A 16 2.62 -13.09 -1.51
CA ASN A 16 2.23 -14.28 -2.27
C ASN A 16 1.80 -13.83 -3.67
N ILE A 17 2.79 -13.56 -4.51
CA ILE A 17 2.63 -13.04 -5.86
C ILE A 17 1.82 -14.03 -6.70
N GLU A 18 2.01 -15.34 -6.54
CA GLU A 18 1.25 -16.35 -7.28
C GLU A 18 -0.26 -16.29 -6.96
N SER A 19 -0.62 -16.20 -5.69
CA SER A 19 -2.03 -16.02 -5.27
C SER A 19 -2.62 -14.69 -5.76
N LEU A 20 -1.81 -13.63 -5.81
CA LEU A 20 -2.22 -12.34 -6.35
C LEU A 20 -2.49 -12.44 -7.87
N VAL A 21 -1.63 -13.12 -8.63
CA VAL A 21 -1.79 -13.28 -10.08
C VAL A 21 -3.06 -14.03 -10.44
N GLU A 22 -3.43 -15.07 -9.69
CA GLU A 22 -4.70 -15.79 -9.88
C GLU A 22 -5.92 -14.86 -9.79
N LYS A 23 -5.91 -13.92 -8.83
CA LYS A 23 -7.01 -12.95 -8.65
C LYS A 23 -7.11 -11.93 -9.77
N PHE A 24 -6.01 -11.71 -10.49
CA PHE A 24 -5.93 -10.80 -11.63
C PHE A 24 -6.23 -11.47 -12.98
N ARG A 25 -6.59 -12.77 -13.01
CA ARG A 25 -6.93 -13.48 -14.26
C ARG A 25 -8.18 -12.97 -14.98
N ASN A 26 -9.00 -12.14 -14.33
CA ASN A 26 -10.13 -11.50 -15.00
C ASN A 26 -9.64 -10.35 -15.89
N PRO A 27 -9.93 -10.36 -17.21
CA PRO A 27 -9.44 -9.31 -18.12
C PRO A 27 -10.03 -7.93 -17.83
N VAL A 28 -11.17 -7.84 -17.12
CA VAL A 28 -11.85 -6.56 -16.84
C VAL A 28 -11.25 -5.87 -15.61
N ILE A 29 -10.88 -4.60 -15.78
CA ILE A 29 -10.42 -3.76 -14.67
C ILE A 29 -11.62 -3.36 -13.80
N THR A 30 -11.62 -3.75 -12.53
CA THR A 30 -12.66 -3.42 -11.56
C THR A 30 -12.07 -2.88 -10.26
N ALA A 31 -12.90 -2.23 -9.44
CA ALA A 31 -12.49 -1.75 -8.12
C ALA A 31 -12.01 -2.87 -7.17
N SER A 32 -12.40 -4.13 -7.42
CA SER A 32 -11.98 -5.26 -6.59
C SER A 32 -10.52 -5.64 -6.80
N LEU A 33 -9.93 -5.36 -7.97
CA LEU A 33 -8.51 -5.64 -8.22
C LEU A 33 -7.61 -4.86 -7.26
N TYR A 34 -7.96 -3.62 -6.94
CA TYR A 34 -7.25 -2.86 -5.92
C TYR A 34 -7.39 -3.50 -4.53
N ASP A 35 -8.59 -3.99 -4.18
CA ASP A 35 -8.80 -4.68 -2.91
C ASP A 35 -7.99 -5.98 -2.80
N ASP A 36 -7.86 -6.71 -3.91
CA ASP A 36 -7.09 -7.94 -3.95
C ASP A 36 -5.59 -7.68 -3.84
N LEU A 37 -5.10 -6.62 -4.49
CA LEU A 37 -3.75 -6.11 -4.31
C LEU A 37 -3.49 -5.71 -2.85
N ASP A 38 -4.35 -4.87 -2.27
CA ASP A 38 -4.21 -4.38 -0.89
C ASP A 38 -4.31 -5.50 0.17
N LYS A 39 -5.04 -6.57 -0.12
CA LYS A 39 -5.09 -7.77 0.74
C LYS A 39 -3.85 -8.64 0.61
N ALA A 40 -3.21 -8.66 -0.56
CA ALA A 40 -1.99 -9.46 -0.79
C ALA A 40 -0.74 -8.78 -0.24
N ILE A 41 -0.77 -7.46 -0.04
CA ILE A 41 0.32 -6.73 0.61
C ILE A 41 0.22 -6.95 2.12
N ASP A 42 1.17 -7.72 2.65
CA ASP A 42 1.30 -7.87 4.09
C ASP A 42 2.07 -6.68 4.69
N TYR A 43 1.32 -5.70 5.19
CA TYR A 43 1.89 -4.56 5.91
C TYR A 43 2.28 -4.92 7.36
N SER A 44 2.01 -6.15 7.83
CA SER A 44 2.27 -6.57 9.21
C SER A 44 3.76 -6.50 9.55
N CYS A 45 4.64 -6.82 8.59
CA CYS A 45 6.10 -6.70 8.72
C CYS A 45 6.57 -5.31 9.22
N ILE A 46 5.87 -4.23 8.86
CA ILE A 46 6.20 -2.86 9.35
C ILE A 46 5.84 -2.68 10.83
N LEU A 47 4.83 -3.42 11.31
CA LEU A 47 4.22 -3.33 12.64
C LEU A 47 4.73 -4.39 13.63
N THR A 48 5.15 -5.55 13.14
CA THR A 48 5.55 -6.70 13.95
C THR A 48 7.06 -6.71 14.22
N SER A 49 7.48 -7.57 15.14
CA SER A 49 8.89 -7.78 15.50
C SER A 49 9.75 -8.28 14.35
N ASP A 50 9.13 -8.94 13.37
CA ASP A 50 9.83 -9.81 12.43
C ASP A 50 10.72 -9.04 11.44
N CYS A 51 10.37 -7.79 11.16
CA CYS A 51 11.19 -6.88 10.35
C CYS A 51 11.69 -5.68 11.15
N ALA A 52 11.56 -5.71 12.48
CA ALA A 52 11.86 -4.56 13.32
C ALA A 52 13.35 -4.17 13.24
N ASN A 53 14.24 -5.15 13.07
CA ASN A 53 15.68 -4.91 12.99
C ASN A 53 16.09 -4.31 11.64
N GLU A 54 15.60 -4.83 10.51
CA GLU A 54 15.83 -4.19 9.21
C GLU A 54 15.18 -2.80 9.16
N CYS A 55 13.97 -2.67 9.71
CA CYS A 55 13.23 -1.42 9.71
C CYS A 55 13.94 -0.32 10.52
N ASN A 56 14.49 -0.67 11.68
CA ASN A 56 15.23 0.28 12.53
C ASN A 56 16.54 0.76 11.86
N ARG A 57 17.13 -0.05 10.99
CA ARG A 57 18.35 0.29 10.22
C ARG A 57 18.07 1.11 8.96
N CYS A 58 16.81 1.15 8.51
CA CYS A 58 16.37 1.94 7.36
C CYS A 58 15.69 3.23 7.84
N PRO A 59 16.28 4.43 7.61
CA PRO A 59 15.70 5.70 8.07
C PRO A 59 14.26 5.93 7.62
N LEU A 60 13.92 5.52 6.39
CA LEU A 60 12.56 5.61 5.82
C LEU A 60 11.58 4.65 6.49
N CYS A 61 12.01 3.45 6.86
CA CYS A 61 11.15 2.48 7.55
C CYS A 61 10.94 2.92 8.99
N LEU A 62 12.00 3.33 9.69
CA LEU A 62 11.92 3.85 11.05
C LEU A 62 11.02 5.09 11.16
N SER A 63 11.10 6.02 10.21
CA SER A 63 10.19 7.18 10.18
C SER A 63 8.75 6.75 9.95
N SER A 64 8.50 5.84 9.02
CA SER A 64 7.16 5.30 8.72
C SER A 64 6.57 4.56 9.92
N LYS A 65 7.38 3.77 10.63
CA LYS A 65 7.00 3.09 11.88
C LYS A 65 6.61 4.08 12.98
N LYS A 66 7.39 5.15 13.18
CA LYS A 66 7.06 6.21 14.15
C LYS A 66 5.76 6.93 13.78
N GLN A 67 5.58 7.28 12.51
CA GLN A 67 4.34 7.89 12.02
C GLN A 67 3.12 6.98 12.25
N LEU A 68 3.29 5.68 12.02
CA LEU A 68 2.24 4.70 12.25
C LEU A 68 1.89 4.56 13.74
N VAL A 69 2.89 4.57 14.63
CA VAL A 69 2.67 4.62 16.09
C VAL A 69 1.95 5.91 16.51
N ASP A 70 2.32 7.07 15.96
CA ASP A 70 1.63 8.33 16.24
C ASP A 70 0.17 8.29 15.79
N VAL A 71 -0.09 7.72 14.60
CA VAL A 71 -1.44 7.49 14.08
C VAL A 71 -2.25 6.56 15.00
N LEU A 72 -1.67 5.42 15.40
CA LEU A 72 -2.29 4.44 16.30
C LEU A 72 -2.56 4.99 17.70
N THR A 73 -1.73 5.92 18.18
CA THR A 73 -1.92 6.61 19.46
C THR A 73 -2.81 7.85 19.35
N GLY A 74 -3.37 8.14 18.15
CA GLY A 74 -4.28 9.24 17.91
C GLY A 74 -3.63 10.63 17.92
N ARG A 75 -2.29 10.70 17.87
CA ARG A 75 -1.54 11.95 17.77
C ARG A 75 -1.61 12.45 16.33
N LYS A 76 -2.16 13.67 16.14
CA LYS A 76 -2.08 14.34 14.84
C LYS A 76 -0.64 14.80 14.64
N GLN A 77 -0.01 14.40 13.54
CA GLN A 77 1.21 15.07 13.11
C GLN A 77 0.83 16.40 12.42
N GLY A 78 1.62 17.46 12.68
CA GLY A 78 1.47 18.76 12.03
C GLY A 78 1.78 18.73 10.53
N ASN A 79 2.17 19.88 9.94
CA ASN A 79 2.49 20.13 8.51
C ASN A 79 3.68 19.30 7.94
N GLY A 80 3.87 18.06 8.38
CA GLY A 80 4.81 17.11 7.80
C GLY A 80 4.33 16.56 6.46
N GLU A 81 5.24 15.84 5.81
CA GLU A 81 4.94 15.14 4.56
C GLU A 81 3.74 14.19 4.75
N CYS A 82 2.86 14.12 3.74
CA CYS A 82 1.68 13.25 3.74
C CYS A 82 0.66 13.53 4.86
N SER A 83 0.59 14.76 5.37
CA SER A 83 -0.32 15.16 6.46
C SER A 83 -1.79 14.84 6.20
N ALA A 84 -2.28 14.92 4.96
CA ALA A 84 -3.66 14.56 4.61
C ALA A 84 -3.95 13.07 4.89
N LEU A 85 -3.04 12.18 4.49
CA LEU A 85 -3.13 10.74 4.76
C LEU A 85 -3.07 10.44 6.25
N VAL A 86 -2.09 11.04 6.96
CA VAL A 86 -1.89 10.85 8.40
C VAL A 86 -3.10 11.32 9.20
N ASN A 87 -3.62 12.51 8.88
CA ASN A 87 -4.80 13.05 9.56
C ASN A 87 -6.05 12.20 9.30
N CYS A 88 -6.25 11.72 8.06
CA CYS A 88 -7.33 10.80 7.76
C CYS A 88 -7.23 9.53 8.62
N ALA A 89 -6.04 8.93 8.70
CA ALA A 89 -5.82 7.72 9.47
C ALA A 89 -6.05 7.93 10.98
N SER A 90 -5.56 9.05 11.54
CA SER A 90 -5.82 9.41 12.94
C SER A 90 -7.31 9.61 13.22
N ASP A 91 -8.05 10.24 12.30
CA ASP A 91 -9.48 10.47 12.45
C ASP A 91 -10.28 9.16 12.32
N CYS A 92 -9.86 8.22 11.46
CA CYS A 92 -10.44 6.87 11.41
C CYS A 92 -10.35 6.17 12.77
N ILE A 93 -9.15 6.13 13.37
CA ILE A 93 -8.91 5.46 14.64
C ILE A 93 -9.74 6.07 15.77
N LYS A 94 -9.83 7.41 15.81
CA LYS A 94 -10.65 8.14 16.79
C LYS A 94 -12.13 7.83 16.65
N ARG A 95 -12.65 7.78 15.42
CA ARG A 95 -14.08 7.55 15.15
C ARG A 95 -14.49 6.09 15.40
N SER A 96 -13.61 5.14 15.10
CA SER A 96 -13.92 3.72 15.18
C SER A 96 -13.86 3.13 16.60
N LYS A 97 -13.47 3.89 17.63
CA LYS A 97 -13.45 3.41 19.04
C LYS A 97 -12.78 2.04 19.22
N SER A 98 -11.66 1.80 18.53
CA SER A 98 -10.91 0.53 18.54
C SER A 98 -11.60 -0.67 17.84
N ASP A 99 -12.68 -0.46 17.10
CA ASP A 99 -13.27 -1.47 16.20
C ASP A 99 -12.34 -1.71 15.00
N LEU A 100 -11.58 -2.81 15.04
CA LEU A 100 -10.59 -3.17 14.02
C LEU A 100 -11.20 -3.33 12.62
N PRO A 101 -12.34 -4.02 12.41
CA PRO A 101 -13.05 -4.01 11.13
C PRO A 101 -13.34 -2.61 10.58
N GLN A 102 -13.84 -1.70 11.42
CA GLN A 102 -14.14 -0.33 10.99
C GLN A 102 -12.88 0.48 10.69
N ILE A 103 -11.83 0.32 11.50
CA ILE A 103 -10.53 0.96 11.24
C ILE A 103 -9.98 0.48 9.90
N ASN A 104 -9.97 -0.83 9.66
CA ASN A 104 -9.49 -1.40 8.41
C ASN A 104 -10.28 -0.92 7.20
N PHE A 105 -11.62 -0.87 7.31
CA PHE A 105 -12.47 -0.31 6.27
C PHE A 105 -12.09 1.15 5.98
N CYS A 106 -12.01 1.98 7.03
CA CYS A 106 -11.72 3.41 6.89
C CYS A 106 -10.33 3.66 6.27
N LEU A 107 -9.29 2.98 6.75
CA LEU A 107 -7.93 3.14 6.23
C LEU A 107 -7.83 2.69 4.76
N ARG A 108 -8.34 1.50 4.43
CA ARG A 108 -8.17 0.88 3.11
C ARG A 108 -9.12 1.43 2.04
N ARG A 109 -10.30 1.91 2.44
CA ARG A 109 -11.33 2.42 1.50
C ARG A 109 -11.38 3.93 1.41
N ILE A 110 -11.11 4.66 2.49
CA ILE A 110 -11.25 6.11 2.52
C ILE A 110 -9.89 6.77 2.46
N CYS A 111 -8.99 6.44 3.40
CA CYS A 111 -7.71 7.16 3.50
C CYS A 111 -6.74 6.85 2.37
N ALA A 112 -6.79 5.63 1.82
CA ALA A 112 -5.96 5.20 0.70
C ALA A 112 -6.03 6.15 -0.52
N TYR A 113 -7.15 6.85 -0.73
CA TYR A 113 -7.27 7.87 -1.79
C TYR A 113 -6.18 8.95 -1.71
N ASN A 114 -5.81 9.39 -0.50
CA ASN A 114 -4.79 10.43 -0.30
C ASN A 114 -3.38 9.99 -0.74
N CYS A 115 -3.15 8.69 -0.93
CA CYS A 115 -1.91 8.23 -1.55
C CYS A 115 -1.84 8.58 -3.03
N PHE A 116 -2.99 8.70 -3.71
CA PHE A 116 -3.09 8.80 -5.16
C PHE A 116 -3.63 10.14 -5.66
N ASP A 117 -4.13 11.02 -4.79
CA ASP A 117 -4.67 12.34 -5.17
C ASP A 117 -3.60 13.44 -5.30
N GLY A 118 -2.32 13.06 -5.14
CA GLY A 118 -1.16 13.95 -5.17
C GLY A 118 -0.75 14.51 -3.81
N SER A 119 -1.50 14.27 -2.74
CA SER A 119 -1.17 14.78 -1.39
C SER A 119 -0.02 14.04 -0.71
N CYS A 120 0.29 12.81 -1.15
CA CYS A 120 1.40 12.02 -0.62
C CYS A 120 2.16 11.25 -1.71
N TYR A 121 3.18 11.89 -2.31
CA TYR A 121 3.99 11.28 -3.37
C TYR A 121 4.77 10.05 -2.90
N LYS A 122 5.19 10.02 -1.63
CA LYS A 122 5.95 8.88 -1.06
C LYS A 122 5.08 7.63 -1.00
N CYS A 123 3.82 7.77 -0.59
CA CYS A 123 2.87 6.65 -0.56
C CYS A 123 2.57 6.13 -1.96
N SER A 124 2.21 7.01 -2.91
CA SER A 124 1.98 6.59 -4.30
C SER A 124 3.20 5.92 -4.89
N ALA A 125 4.40 6.48 -4.72
CA ALA A 125 5.63 5.90 -5.25
C ALA A 125 5.92 4.51 -4.68
N PHE A 126 5.69 4.30 -3.38
CA PHE A 126 5.87 3.01 -2.73
C PHE A 126 4.90 1.95 -3.28
N ILE A 127 3.59 2.23 -3.26
CA ILE A 127 2.58 1.27 -3.72
C ILE A 127 2.75 0.99 -5.22
N THR A 128 3.09 2.01 -6.02
CA THR A 128 3.37 1.85 -7.45
C THR A 128 4.55 0.91 -7.71
N ARG A 129 5.60 0.94 -6.87
CA ARG A 129 6.74 0.01 -6.99
C ARG A 129 6.32 -1.43 -6.71
N ILE A 130 5.55 -1.65 -5.64
CA ILE A 130 5.03 -3.00 -5.32
C ILE A 130 4.17 -3.51 -6.47
N PHE A 131 3.25 -2.68 -6.97
CA PHE A 131 2.41 -3.06 -8.10
C PHE A 131 3.25 -3.36 -9.34
N ASN A 132 4.24 -2.52 -9.68
CA ASN A 132 5.08 -2.76 -10.85
C ASN A 132 5.82 -4.09 -10.75
N GLN A 133 6.32 -4.46 -9.57
CA GLN A 133 6.93 -5.76 -9.34
C GLN A 133 5.93 -6.90 -9.59
N ALA A 134 4.74 -6.83 -8.98
CA ALA A 134 3.69 -7.83 -9.18
C ALA A 134 3.23 -7.91 -10.65
N CYS A 135 3.11 -6.76 -11.32
CA CYS A 135 2.69 -6.66 -12.71
C CYS A 135 3.69 -7.30 -13.67
N VAL A 136 5.00 -7.11 -13.44
CA VAL A 136 6.05 -7.73 -14.24
C VAL A 136 6.12 -9.22 -13.97
N THR A 137 6.21 -9.64 -12.70
CA THR A 137 6.30 -11.06 -12.34
C THR A 137 5.06 -11.84 -12.79
N GLY A 138 3.89 -11.24 -12.66
CA GLY A 138 2.61 -11.85 -13.02
C GLY A 138 2.19 -11.71 -14.48
N ASN A 139 2.99 -11.03 -15.30
CA ASN A 139 2.63 -10.66 -16.67
C ASN A 139 1.22 -10.04 -16.80
N LEU A 140 0.84 -9.20 -15.83
CA LEU A 140 -0.54 -8.71 -15.69
C LEU A 140 -1.01 -7.88 -16.89
N LYS A 141 -0.08 -7.23 -17.59
CA LYS A 141 -0.41 -6.51 -18.83
C LYS A 141 -0.99 -7.43 -19.90
N ALA A 142 -0.42 -8.62 -20.08
CA ALA A 142 -0.92 -9.57 -21.06
C ALA A 142 -2.30 -10.11 -20.68
N VAL A 143 -2.52 -10.37 -19.38
CA VAL A 143 -3.80 -10.83 -18.84
C VAL A 143 -4.94 -9.84 -19.14
N HIS A 144 -4.64 -8.55 -19.05
CA HIS A 144 -5.59 -7.47 -19.33
C HIS A 144 -5.56 -6.96 -20.77
N ASN A 145 -4.78 -7.56 -21.68
CA ASN A 145 -4.51 -7.03 -23.03
C ASN A 145 -4.18 -5.53 -23.03
N PHE A 146 -3.39 -5.10 -22.04
CA PHE A 146 -3.16 -3.69 -21.77
C PHE A 146 -1.93 -3.17 -22.54
N GLU A 147 -2.16 -2.27 -23.47
CA GLU A 147 -1.11 -1.57 -24.23
C GLU A 147 -0.57 -0.38 -23.42
N GLY A 148 0.52 -0.59 -22.68
CA GLY A 148 1.16 0.46 -21.88
C GLY A 148 2.19 -0.07 -20.89
N HIS A 149 2.58 0.78 -19.93
CA HIS A 149 3.44 0.38 -18.83
C HIS A 149 2.61 -0.11 -17.63
N CYS A 150 3.23 -0.87 -16.72
CA CYS A 150 2.54 -1.37 -15.53
C CYS A 150 1.98 -0.24 -14.65
N TYR A 151 2.65 0.91 -14.58
CA TYR A 151 2.14 2.04 -13.81
C TYR A 151 0.89 2.68 -14.45
N ASP A 152 0.69 2.56 -15.77
CA ASP A 152 -0.52 3.02 -16.46
C ASP A 152 -1.69 2.09 -16.13
N LEU A 153 -1.47 0.77 -16.17
CA LEU A 153 -2.45 -0.22 -15.71
C LEU A 153 -2.84 0.02 -14.24
N PHE A 154 -1.85 0.33 -13.39
CA PHE A 154 -2.11 0.66 -11.99
C PHE A 154 -2.96 1.92 -11.85
N LYS A 155 -2.72 2.92 -12.69
CA LYS A 155 -3.49 4.16 -12.73
C LYS A 155 -4.97 3.90 -13.01
N GLU A 156 -5.27 3.02 -13.97
CA GLU A 156 -6.64 2.61 -14.29
C GLU A 156 -7.30 1.85 -13.13
N ILE A 157 -6.57 0.92 -12.48
CA ILE A 157 -7.06 0.18 -11.31
C ILE A 157 -7.40 1.15 -10.15
N VAL A 158 -6.52 2.10 -9.87
CA VAL A 158 -6.72 3.10 -8.81
C VAL A 158 -7.87 4.06 -9.16
N TYR A 159 -7.99 4.48 -10.42
CA TYR A 159 -9.10 5.31 -10.86
C TYR A 159 -10.43 4.56 -10.73
N ALA A 160 -10.50 3.30 -11.16
CA ALA A 160 -11.69 2.46 -11.02
C ALA A 160 -12.10 2.29 -9.54
N LYS A 161 -11.11 2.20 -8.64
CA LYS A 161 -11.34 2.08 -7.20
C LYS A 161 -11.94 3.33 -6.56
N PHE A 162 -11.37 4.51 -6.87
CA PHE A 162 -11.72 5.79 -6.22
C PHE A 162 -12.40 6.76 -7.19
N LYS A 163 -13.19 6.21 -8.12
CA LYS A 163 -13.80 6.99 -9.22
C LYS A 163 -14.63 8.16 -8.69
N SER A 164 -15.45 7.92 -7.67
CA SER A 164 -16.27 8.94 -7.02
C SER A 164 -15.45 10.11 -6.51
N GLU A 165 -14.36 9.82 -5.81
CA GLU A 165 -13.49 10.79 -5.17
C GLU A 165 -12.71 11.59 -6.22
N PHE A 166 -12.21 10.95 -7.27
CA PHE A 166 -11.54 11.65 -8.38
C PHE A 166 -12.50 12.56 -9.14
N VAL A 167 -13.70 12.09 -9.47
CA VAL A 167 -14.72 12.89 -10.17
C VAL A 167 -15.17 14.07 -9.32
N GLN A 168 -15.48 13.86 -8.04
CA GLN A 168 -15.93 14.90 -7.13
C GLN A 168 -14.88 16.01 -6.93
N ASN A 169 -13.60 15.65 -6.89
CA ASN A 169 -12.51 16.60 -6.66
C ASN A 169 -11.90 17.14 -7.97
N GLY A 170 -12.38 16.72 -9.14
CA GLY A 170 -11.82 17.11 -10.44
C GLY A 170 -10.35 16.71 -10.63
N LYS A 171 -9.93 15.59 -10.03
CA LYS A 171 -8.54 15.11 -10.02
C LYS A 171 -8.36 13.85 -10.86
N GLN A 172 -7.11 13.55 -11.18
CA GLN A 172 -6.68 12.28 -11.77
C GLN A 172 -5.65 11.61 -10.85
N PRO A 173 -5.47 10.28 -10.92
CA PRO A 173 -4.49 9.61 -10.07
C PRO A 173 -3.07 10.11 -10.36
N SER A 174 -2.36 10.54 -9.31
CA SER A 174 -0.97 10.98 -9.34
C SER A 174 -0.04 9.78 -9.14
N ILE A 175 0.01 8.90 -10.15
CA ILE A 175 0.84 7.68 -10.19
C ILE A 175 1.91 7.85 -11.26
N GLY A 176 3.14 7.41 -10.97
CA GLY A 176 4.28 7.53 -11.90
C GLY A 176 4.87 8.94 -12.03
N VAL A 177 4.35 9.92 -11.28
CA VAL A 177 4.85 11.29 -11.27
C VAL A 177 6.00 11.41 -10.26
N ARG A 178 7.19 11.84 -10.69
CA ARG A 178 8.26 12.24 -9.77
C ARG A 178 8.02 13.69 -9.32
N PRO A 179 8.13 14.02 -8.02
CA PRO A 179 8.17 15.42 -7.60
C PRO A 179 9.35 16.11 -8.28
N ARG A 180 9.14 17.34 -8.75
CA ARG A 180 10.23 18.22 -9.20
C ARG A 180 10.98 18.76 -8.00
#